data_AF-S4PZW0-F1
#
_entry.id   AF-S4PZW0-F1
#
_cell.length_a   1.000
_cell.length_b   1.000
_cell.length_c   1.000
_cell.angle_alpha   90.00
_cell.angle_beta   90.00
_cell.angle_gamma   90.00
#
_symmetry.space_group_name_H-M   'P 1'
#
loop_
_entity.id
_entity.type
_entity.pdbx_description
1 polymer ?
#
loop_
_entity_poly.entity_id
_entity_poly.type
_entity_poly.pdbx_seq_one_letter_code
_entity_poly.pdbx_strand_id
1 'polypeptide(L)'
;MCVGVNDVTRLSNISAEEFEDLYAYTTQPVIVTDATKNWKAIEQFNFQFFADFYRNDKMGKRINECFYFSYKSGFKSLDEVFSMDDERANLSGDPWYVGWSTCYEEETRALRQYYTRPYFLPRTA
;
A
#
# COMPACT_ATOMS: atom_id res chain seq x y z
N MET A 1 11.58 13.12 -21.77
CA MET A 1 10.12 13.28 -21.54
C MET A 1 9.79 13.97 -20.20
N CYS A 2 10.78 14.47 -19.43
CA CYS A 2 10.53 15.22 -18.18
C CYS A 2 11.34 16.53 -18.10
N VAL A 3 11.79 17.06 -19.25
CA VAL A 3 12.59 18.29 -19.30
C VAL A 3 11.68 19.46 -18.89
N GLY A 4 12.06 20.20 -17.85
CA GLY A 4 11.29 21.34 -17.34
C GLY A 4 10.15 20.99 -16.38
N VAL A 5 9.98 19.72 -16.01
CA VAL A 5 9.06 19.33 -14.93
C VAL A 5 9.72 19.66 -13.59
N ASN A 6 9.34 20.79 -13.00
CA ASN A 6 9.88 21.25 -11.72
C ASN A 6 8.99 20.90 -10.52
N ASP A 7 7.75 20.51 -10.78
CA ASP A 7 6.77 20.13 -9.76
C ASP A 7 5.76 19.13 -10.31
N VAL A 8 5.04 18.46 -9.42
CA VAL A 8 4.00 17.49 -9.74
C VAL A 8 2.64 18.15 -9.55
N THR A 9 1.77 18.05 -10.56
CA THR A 9 0.41 18.60 -10.49
C THR A 9 -0.36 17.95 -9.34
N ARG A 10 -0.93 18.79 -8.47
CA ARG A 10 -1.74 18.36 -7.32
C ARG A 10 -3.20 18.69 -7.57
N LEU A 11 -4.06 17.69 -7.40
CA LEU A 11 -5.48 17.73 -7.67
C LEU A 11 -6.24 17.42 -6.38
N SER A 12 -7.41 18.01 -6.24
CA SER A 12 -8.37 17.72 -5.16
C SER A 12 -9.77 17.96 -5.69
N ASN A 13 -10.75 17.17 -5.23
CA ASN A 13 -12.15 17.28 -5.64
C ASN A 13 -12.34 17.26 -7.18
N ILE A 14 -11.57 16.42 -7.88
CA ILE A 14 -11.64 16.26 -9.34
C ILE A 14 -12.67 15.18 -9.71
N SER A 15 -13.53 15.43 -10.70
CA SER A 15 -14.45 14.39 -11.16
C SER A 15 -13.70 13.24 -11.87
N ALA A 16 -14.33 12.07 -11.96
CA ALA A 16 -13.75 10.95 -12.70
C ALA A 16 -13.63 11.27 -14.20
N GLU A 17 -14.60 12.03 -14.73
CA GLU A 17 -14.66 12.50 -16.11
C GLU A 17 -13.51 13.49 -16.41
N GLU A 18 -13.33 14.52 -15.58
CA GLU A 18 -12.21 15.46 -15.74
C GLU A 18 -10.86 14.76 -15.60
N PHE A 19 -10.74 13.78 -14.70
CA PHE A 19 -9.52 13.01 -14.56
C PHE A 19 -9.24 12.15 -15.80
N GLU A 20 -10.27 11.50 -16.35
CA GLU A 20 -10.16 10.69 -17.56
C GLU A 20 -9.72 11.52 -18.76
N ASP A 21 -10.40 12.65 -18.99
CA ASP A 21 -10.18 13.51 -20.15
C ASP A 21 -8.83 14.24 -20.12
N LEU A 22 -8.38 14.68 -18.93
CA LEU A 22 -7.23 15.57 -18.80
C LEU A 22 -5.94 14.87 -18.36
N TYR A 23 -6.03 13.73 -17.64
CA TYR A 23 -4.87 13.16 -16.93
C TYR A 23 -4.65 11.67 -17.16
N ALA A 24 -5.70 10.84 -17.14
CA ALA A 24 -5.58 9.37 -17.06
C ALA A 24 -4.75 8.73 -18.18
N TYR A 25 -4.78 9.30 -19.38
CA TYR A 25 -4.10 8.78 -20.57
C TYR A 25 -2.97 9.69 -21.06
N THR A 26 -2.46 10.54 -20.17
CA THR A 26 -1.29 11.39 -20.43
C THR A 26 -0.03 10.81 -19.79
N THR A 27 1.14 11.34 -20.14
CA THR A 27 2.41 11.01 -19.48
C THR A 27 2.72 11.92 -18.29
N GLN A 28 1.77 12.76 -17.88
CA GLN A 28 1.94 13.72 -16.79
C GLN A 28 1.65 13.08 -15.43
N PRO A 29 2.61 13.05 -14.50
CA PRO A 29 2.35 12.57 -13.15
C PRO A 29 1.47 13.57 -12.39
N VAL A 30 0.53 13.04 -11.61
CA VAL A 30 -0.36 13.83 -10.75
C VAL A 30 -0.49 13.22 -9.36
N ILE A 31 -0.79 14.05 -8.37
CA ILE A 31 -1.11 13.65 -6.99
C ILE A 31 -2.54 14.09 -6.68
N VAL A 32 -3.43 13.14 -6.40
CA VAL A 32 -4.79 13.45 -5.91
C VAL A 32 -4.78 13.44 -4.38
N THR A 33 -4.86 14.61 -3.76
CA THR A 33 -4.52 14.79 -2.33
C THR A 33 -5.61 14.38 -1.37
N ASP A 34 -6.85 14.24 -1.82
CA ASP A 34 -8.04 13.92 -1.01
C ASP A 34 -8.63 12.53 -1.31
N ALA A 35 -7.98 11.75 -2.17
CA ALA A 35 -8.43 10.42 -2.61
C ALA A 35 -8.65 9.42 -1.47
N THR A 36 -7.85 9.54 -0.41
CA THR A 36 -7.82 8.59 0.71
C THR A 36 -8.49 9.14 1.98
N LYS A 37 -9.08 10.34 1.92
CA LYS A 37 -9.59 11.07 3.09
C LYS A 37 -10.56 10.27 3.97
N ASN A 38 -11.35 9.38 3.36
CA ASN A 38 -12.36 8.58 4.04
C ASN A 38 -11.96 7.10 4.23
N TRP A 39 -10.71 6.73 3.96
CA TRP A 39 -10.25 5.37 4.14
C TRP A 39 -9.91 5.12 5.61
N LYS A 40 -10.54 4.11 6.21
CA LYS A 40 -10.18 3.62 7.55
C LYS A 40 -8.72 3.18 7.63
N ALA A 41 -8.15 2.76 6.51
CA ALA A 41 -6.75 2.37 6.38
C ALA A 41 -5.78 3.45 6.91
N ILE A 42 -6.11 4.75 6.74
CA ILE A 42 -5.25 5.84 7.20
C ILE A 42 -5.05 5.83 8.73
N GLU A 43 -6.06 5.39 9.48
CA GLU A 43 -6.02 5.35 10.94
C GLU A 43 -5.65 3.97 11.48
N GLN A 44 -5.95 2.90 10.72
CA GLN A 44 -5.86 1.53 11.23
C GLN A 44 -4.64 0.75 10.73
N PHE A 45 -4.12 1.07 9.54
CA PHE A 45 -2.96 0.35 9.01
C PHE A 45 -1.68 0.82 9.69
N ASN A 46 -1.22 0.03 10.65
CA ASN A 46 0.05 0.20 11.34
C ASN A 46 0.72 -1.17 11.52
N PHE A 47 1.93 -1.18 12.08
CA PHE A 47 2.70 -2.41 12.27
C PHE A 47 1.93 -3.48 13.05
N GLN A 48 1.29 -3.10 14.17
CA GLN A 48 0.55 -4.02 15.03
C GLN A 48 -0.64 -4.64 14.31
N PHE A 49 -1.40 -3.83 13.56
CA PHE A 49 -2.50 -4.32 12.73
C PHE A 49 -2.05 -5.42 11.77
N PHE A 50 -0.96 -5.20 11.03
CA PHE A 50 -0.45 -6.19 10.10
C PHE A 50 0.14 -7.41 10.81
N ALA A 51 0.83 -7.22 11.94
CA ALA A 51 1.32 -8.33 12.73
C ALA A 51 0.18 -9.25 13.20
N ASP A 52 -0.90 -8.69 13.72
CA ASP A 52 -2.08 -9.47 14.15
C ASP A 52 -2.82 -10.12 12.97
N PHE A 53 -2.93 -9.39 11.86
CA PHE A 53 -3.56 -9.88 10.63
C PHE A 53 -2.84 -11.11 10.07
N TYR A 54 -1.50 -11.09 10.01
CA TYR A 54 -0.71 -12.17 9.41
C TYR A 54 -0.35 -13.30 10.38
N ARG A 55 -0.31 -13.05 11.70
CA ARG A 55 -0.06 -14.11 12.72
C ARG A 55 -1.27 -15.03 12.94
N ASN A 56 -2.48 -14.49 12.92
CA ASN A 56 -3.70 -15.23 13.29
C ASN A 56 -4.24 -16.13 12.17
N ASP A 57 -3.87 -15.86 10.92
CA ASP A 57 -4.46 -16.55 9.79
C ASP A 57 -3.58 -17.71 9.31
N LYS A 58 -4.20 -18.78 8.80
CA LYS A 58 -3.51 -19.86 8.06
C LYS A 58 -2.71 -19.32 6.87
N MET A 59 -2.93 -18.05 6.52
CA MET A 59 -2.25 -17.27 5.50
C MET A 59 -0.76 -17.04 5.80
N GLY A 60 -0.33 -16.79 7.05
CA GLY A 60 1.08 -16.57 7.37
C GLY A 60 2.01 -17.68 6.87
N LYS A 61 1.50 -18.93 6.86
CA LYS A 61 2.21 -20.12 6.33
C LYS A 61 2.17 -20.27 4.81
N ARG A 62 1.19 -19.67 4.13
CA ARG A 62 1.03 -19.71 2.65
C ARG A 62 1.74 -18.54 1.95
N ILE A 63 1.95 -17.42 2.64
CA ILE A 63 2.49 -16.18 2.04
C ILE A 63 3.98 -16.28 1.64
N ASN A 64 4.74 -17.23 2.18
CA ASN A 64 6.10 -17.46 1.71
C ASN A 64 6.18 -17.92 0.23
N GLU A 65 5.07 -18.42 -0.34
CA GLU A 65 5.00 -18.81 -1.75
C GLU A 65 4.64 -17.65 -2.67
N CYS A 66 4.17 -16.52 -2.13
CA CYS A 66 3.73 -15.40 -2.95
C CYS A 66 4.42 -14.09 -2.56
N PHE A 67 5.57 -13.88 -3.22
CA PHE A 67 6.24 -12.59 -3.41
C PHE A 67 6.51 -11.77 -2.13
N TYR A 68 7.14 -12.39 -1.13
CA TYR A 68 7.90 -11.65 -0.11
C TYR A 68 9.24 -11.16 -0.68
N PHE A 69 9.55 -9.88 -0.46
CA PHE A 69 10.77 -9.23 -0.94
C PHE A 69 11.60 -8.73 0.26
N SER A 70 12.74 -9.38 0.51
CA SER A 70 13.54 -9.13 1.71
C SER A 70 14.45 -7.90 1.63
N TYR A 71 14.79 -7.38 0.44
CA TYR A 71 15.64 -6.19 0.23
C TYR A 71 16.86 -6.02 1.16
N LYS A 72 17.58 -7.12 1.47
CA LYS A 72 18.73 -7.14 2.40
C LYS A 72 18.41 -6.77 3.87
N SER A 73 17.14 -6.87 4.29
CA SER A 73 16.72 -6.66 5.68
C SER A 73 17.21 -7.73 6.67
N GLY A 74 17.69 -8.87 6.18
CA GLY A 74 18.04 -10.04 7.00
C GLY A 74 16.87 -10.97 7.32
N PHE A 75 15.63 -10.53 7.04
CA PHE A 75 14.43 -11.35 7.19
C PHE A 75 14.19 -12.23 5.96
N LYS A 76 13.66 -13.44 6.18
CA LYS A 76 13.38 -14.46 5.15
C LYS A 76 11.88 -14.66 4.90
N SER A 77 11.02 -14.11 5.75
CA SER A 77 9.57 -14.24 5.66
C SER A 77 8.86 -13.05 6.29
N LEU A 78 7.57 -12.85 5.96
CA LEU A 78 6.72 -11.92 6.70
C LEU A 78 6.52 -12.35 8.16
N ASP A 79 6.54 -13.66 8.44
CA ASP A 79 6.45 -14.18 9.81
C ASP A 79 7.62 -13.70 10.67
N GLU A 80 8.85 -13.71 10.13
CA GLU A 80 10.02 -13.15 10.81
C GLU A 80 9.90 -11.63 10.99
N VAL A 81 9.39 -10.91 9.98
CA VAL A 81 9.15 -9.46 10.06
C VAL A 81 8.17 -9.15 11.20
N PHE A 82 7.02 -9.81 11.21
CA PHE A 82 6.00 -9.59 12.23
C PHE A 82 6.34 -10.27 13.55
N SER A 83 7.48 -10.96 13.69
CA SER A 83 7.96 -11.54 14.95
C SER A 83 9.24 -10.86 15.45
N MET A 84 9.67 -9.76 14.83
CA MET A 84 10.83 -9.00 15.29
C MET A 84 10.57 -8.36 16.67
N ASP A 85 11.65 -8.00 17.35
CA ASP A 85 11.57 -7.30 18.63
C ASP A 85 10.99 -5.89 18.49
N ASP A 86 10.41 -5.38 19.59
CA ASP A 86 9.73 -4.09 19.61
C ASP A 86 10.67 -2.91 19.31
N GLU A 87 11.96 -3.00 19.66
CA GLU A 87 12.94 -1.94 19.41
C GLU A 87 13.16 -1.78 17.90
N ARG A 88 13.32 -2.89 17.19
CA ARG A 88 13.46 -2.91 15.73
C ARG A 88 12.16 -2.55 15.02
N ALA A 89 11.01 -3.04 15.49
CA ALA A 89 9.71 -2.70 14.93
C ALA A 89 9.42 -1.19 15.01
N ASN A 90 9.84 -0.54 16.10
CA ASN A 90 9.72 0.90 16.32
C ASN A 90 10.85 1.73 15.68
N LEU A 91 11.61 1.15 14.74
CA LEU A 91 12.70 1.82 14.00
C LEU A 91 13.79 2.42 14.91
N SER A 92 13.95 1.88 16.13
CA SER A 92 14.98 2.31 17.09
C SER A 92 16.21 1.41 17.09
N GLY A 93 16.08 0.17 16.59
CA GLY A 93 17.18 -0.78 16.38
C GLY A 93 17.71 -0.80 14.93
N ASP A 94 18.11 -1.97 14.45
CA ASP A 94 18.64 -2.13 13.10
C ASP A 94 17.60 -1.80 12.01
N PRO A 95 17.94 -0.94 11.03
CA PRO A 95 16.99 -0.54 9.99
C PRO A 95 16.54 -1.75 9.17
N TRP A 96 15.31 -1.69 8.68
CA TRP A 96 14.73 -2.74 7.85
C TRP A 96 13.79 -2.15 6.82
N TYR A 97 13.68 -2.86 5.71
CA TYR A 97 12.78 -2.54 4.61
C TYR A 97 12.40 -3.84 3.92
N VAL A 98 11.10 -4.05 3.74
CA VAL A 98 10.55 -5.25 3.13
C VAL A 98 9.39 -4.85 2.22
N GLY A 99 9.09 -5.69 1.24
CA GLY A 99 7.88 -5.59 0.44
C GLY A 99 7.15 -6.91 0.42
N TRP A 100 5.85 -6.87 0.22
CA TRP A 100 5.03 -8.05 -0.05
C TRP A 100 3.82 -7.66 -0.87
N SER A 101 3.21 -8.66 -1.49
CA SER A 101 1.97 -8.51 -2.25
C SER A 101 0.85 -9.31 -1.60
N THR A 102 -0.38 -8.79 -1.67
CA THR A 102 -1.56 -9.55 -1.27
C THR A 102 -1.93 -10.53 -2.37
N CYS A 103 -1.78 -11.83 -2.12
CA CYS A 103 -1.87 -12.84 -3.18
C CYS A 103 -3.11 -13.71 -3.14
N TYR A 104 -3.76 -13.76 -1.97
CA TYR A 104 -4.95 -14.57 -1.78
C TYR A 104 -6.20 -13.68 -1.80
N GLU A 105 -7.27 -14.21 -2.40
CA GLU A 105 -8.54 -13.48 -2.48
C GLU A 105 -9.10 -13.15 -1.09
N GLU A 106 -8.94 -14.08 -0.14
CA GLU A 106 -9.34 -13.90 1.26
C GLU A 106 -8.62 -12.71 1.91
N GLU A 107 -7.30 -12.60 1.68
CA GLU A 107 -6.47 -11.47 2.11
C GLU A 107 -7.02 -10.15 1.57
N THR A 108 -7.19 -10.16 0.25
CA THR A 108 -7.53 -8.98 -0.52
C THR A 108 -8.90 -8.50 -0.10
N ARG A 109 -9.85 -9.41 0.12
CA ARG A 109 -11.20 -9.09 0.58
C ARG A 109 -11.19 -8.52 1.99
N ALA A 110 -10.39 -9.07 2.90
CA ALA A 110 -10.29 -8.57 4.28
C ALA A 110 -9.68 -7.16 4.32
N LEU A 111 -8.57 -6.93 3.60
CA LEU A 111 -7.91 -5.62 3.53
C LEU A 111 -8.75 -4.57 2.78
N ARG A 112 -9.50 -4.97 1.74
CA ARG A 112 -10.43 -4.09 1.00
C ARG A 112 -11.61 -3.57 1.85
N GLN A 113 -11.78 -4.02 3.09
CA GLN A 113 -12.76 -3.43 4.00
C GLN A 113 -12.31 -2.07 4.57
N TYR A 114 -11.01 -1.74 4.45
CA TYR A 114 -10.42 -0.54 5.06
C TYR A 114 -10.22 0.62 4.08
N TYR A 115 -10.32 0.36 2.78
CA TYR A 115 -10.18 1.37 1.74
C TYR A 115 -11.14 1.07 0.59
N THR A 116 -11.47 2.10 -0.16
CA THR A 116 -12.36 1.98 -1.33
C THR A 116 -11.59 2.33 -2.59
N ARG A 117 -12.16 1.99 -3.75
CA ARG A 117 -11.66 2.47 -5.03
C ARG A 117 -11.62 4.01 -5.00
N PRO A 118 -10.48 4.65 -5.35
CA PRO A 118 -10.43 6.11 -5.43
C PRO A 118 -11.52 6.68 -6.35
N TYR A 119 -12.15 7.76 -5.91
CA TYR A 119 -13.35 8.32 -6.53
C TYR A 119 -13.10 8.89 -7.94
N PHE A 120 -11.87 9.35 -8.20
CA PHE A 120 -11.47 9.99 -9.45
C PHE A 120 -11.09 8.99 -10.55
N LEU A 121 -11.02 7.68 -10.27
CA LEU A 121 -10.62 6.72 -11.28
C LEU A 121 -11.75 6.49 -12.32
N PRO A 122 -11.45 6.46 -13.62
CA PRO A 122 -12.44 6.26 -14.70
C PRO A 122 -13.24 4.98 -14.54
N ARG A 123 -14.55 4.95 -14.84
CA ARG A 123 -15.35 3.70 -14.74
C ARG A 123 -14.94 2.63 -15.76
N THR A 124 -14.24 3.05 -16.81
CA THR A 124 -13.67 2.24 -17.89
C THR A 124 -12.37 1.51 -17.50
N ALA A 125 -11.78 1.88 -16.35
CA ALA A 125 -10.55 1.30 -15.82
C ALA A 125 -10.78 0.03 -14.99
#